data_AF-A0A8D5G1V6-F1
#
_entry.id   AF-A0A8D5G1V6-F1
#
_cell.length_a   1.000
_cell.length_b   1.000
_cell.length_c   1.000
_cell.angle_alpha   90.00
_cell.angle_beta   90.00
_cell.angle_gamma   90.00
#
_symmetry.space_group_name_H-M   'P 1'
#
loop_
_entity.id
_entity.type
_entity.pdbx_description
1 polymer ?
#
loop_
_entity_poly.entity_id
_entity_poly.type
_entity_poly.pdbx_seq_one_letter_code
_entity_poly.pdbx_strand_id
1 'polypeptide(L)'
;MALCYDSSRYTKDIDFSQTVKYEAGDEGKLLAELESAIQDTVQDMDYGLDCRIQSSELKPRNLLNPTFPVLNLKIGYAYNHDTRQHRRLLEGQVPTVVEIDFSFNETTKSVEEFQIAEGKTLLRYSLIDLVAEKFRALLQQEVRNRYRRQDLYDLHLLINQIPEQLNPLRSEILSALQESCKSKELEISQNSMNGEVIRTRTHEAYELLAAEVEEGTLVEFDLAYEKVMSFYKSLPWYS
;
A
#
# COMPACT_ATOMS: atom_id res chain seq x y z
N MET A 1 -0.07 2.53 -6.91
CA MET A 1 0.63 1.82 -8.00
C MET A 1 -0.25 1.65 -9.22
N ALA A 2 -1.28 0.79 -9.19
CA ALA A 2 -2.11 0.50 -10.37
C ALA A 2 -2.77 1.73 -11.02
N LEU A 3 -3.44 2.59 -10.22
CA LEU A 3 -4.20 3.72 -10.77
C LEU A 3 -3.36 4.81 -11.44
N CYS A 4 -2.17 5.12 -10.90
CA CYS A 4 -1.41 6.31 -11.31
C CYS A 4 -0.16 5.99 -12.13
N TYR A 5 0.33 4.75 -12.06
CA TYR A 5 1.58 4.33 -12.69
C TYR A 5 1.40 3.09 -13.56
N ASP A 6 0.15 2.75 -13.88
CA ASP A 6 -0.22 1.66 -14.79
C ASP A 6 0.52 0.34 -14.48
N SER A 7 0.66 0.05 -13.19
CA SER A 7 1.31 -1.18 -12.75
C SER A 7 0.45 -2.38 -13.17
N SER A 8 1.04 -3.28 -13.96
CA SER A 8 0.42 -4.54 -14.36
C SER A 8 0.23 -5.52 -13.20
N ARG A 9 0.71 -5.18 -11.99
CA ARG A 9 0.57 -6.01 -10.81
C ARG A 9 -0.88 -5.99 -10.32
N TYR A 10 -1.53 -7.15 -10.38
CA TYR A 10 -2.84 -7.38 -9.80
C TYR A 10 -2.77 -7.22 -8.28
N THR A 11 -3.63 -6.36 -7.74
CA THR A 11 -3.84 -6.21 -6.30
C THR A 11 -5.33 -6.18 -6.01
N LYS A 12 -5.75 -6.83 -4.92
CA LYS A 12 -7.10 -6.70 -4.36
C LYS A 12 -7.13 -5.84 -3.11
N ASP A 13 -5.96 -5.35 -2.71
CA ASP A 13 -5.75 -4.58 -1.49
C ASP A 13 -5.79 -3.10 -1.84
N ILE A 14 -6.51 -2.33 -1.02
CA ILE A 14 -6.55 -0.87 -1.05
C ILE A 14 -6.00 -0.34 0.26
N ASP A 15 -4.89 0.39 0.19
CA ASP A 15 -4.24 0.97 1.36
C ASP A 15 -4.67 2.43 1.53
N PHE A 16 -5.20 2.76 2.71
CA PHE A 16 -5.45 4.11 3.17
C PHE A 16 -4.57 4.41 4.37
N SER A 17 -4.35 5.70 4.62
CA SER A 17 -3.57 6.11 5.78
C SER A 17 -4.08 7.38 6.41
N GLN A 18 -3.95 7.43 7.72
CA GLN A 18 -4.34 8.56 8.54
C GLN A 18 -3.11 9.13 9.25
N THR A 19 -2.93 10.44 9.10
CA THR A 19 -1.91 11.22 9.81
C THR A 19 -2.32 11.52 11.24
N VAL A 20 -3.61 11.39 11.55
CA VAL A 20 -4.15 11.57 12.90
C VAL A 20 -3.65 10.43 13.78
N LYS A 21 -3.24 10.80 15.00
CA LYS A 21 -2.84 9.81 15.99
C LYS A 21 -4.07 9.01 16.43
N TYR A 22 -3.97 7.70 16.35
CA TYR A 22 -5.01 6.77 16.79
C TYR A 22 -5.30 6.94 18.29
N GLU A 23 -6.58 7.12 18.59
CA GLU A 23 -7.16 7.01 19.92
C GLU A 23 -8.12 5.80 19.96
N ALA A 24 -8.21 5.15 21.13
CA ALA A 24 -9.09 4.00 21.28
C ALA A 24 -10.55 4.36 20.95
N GLY A 25 -11.16 3.64 20.01
CA GLY A 25 -12.51 3.89 19.52
C GLY A 25 -12.57 4.62 18.17
N ASP A 26 -11.45 5.10 17.63
CA ASP A 26 -11.41 5.71 16.30
C ASP A 26 -11.76 4.71 15.19
N GLU A 27 -11.45 3.43 15.38
CA GLU A 27 -11.87 2.35 14.48
C GLU A 27 -13.41 2.26 14.39
N GLY A 28 -14.11 2.46 15.50
CA GLY A 28 -15.57 2.43 15.55
C GLY A 28 -16.20 3.62 14.80
N LYS A 29 -15.61 4.81 14.94
CA LYS A 29 -16.05 6.01 14.21
C LYS A 29 -15.85 5.82 12.71
N LEU A 30 -14.65 5.41 12.30
CA LEU A 30 -14.32 5.16 10.90
C LEU A 30 -15.25 4.11 10.27
N LEU A 31 -15.54 3.02 10.98
CA LEU A 31 -16.47 1.99 10.51
C LEU A 31 -17.89 2.54 10.32
N ALA A 32 -18.38 3.36 11.24
CA ALA A 32 -19.72 3.96 11.12
C ALA A 32 -19.80 4.93 9.94
N GLU A 33 -18.78 5.77 9.75
CA GLU A 33 -18.68 6.70 8.62
C GLU A 33 -18.62 5.94 7.29
N LEU A 34 -17.77 4.90 7.21
CA LEU A 34 -17.63 4.08 6.02
C LEU A 34 -18.90 3.31 5.69
N GLU A 35 -19.56 2.70 6.68
CA GLU A 35 -20.82 1.98 6.47
C GLU A 35 -21.91 2.92 5.96
N SER A 36 -22.03 4.13 6.51
CA SER A 36 -22.96 5.14 6.01
C SER A 36 -22.66 5.51 4.56
N ALA A 37 -21.40 5.82 4.24
CA ALA A 37 -21.00 6.21 2.89
C ALA A 37 -21.21 5.09 1.87
N ILE A 38 -20.97 3.83 2.25
CA ILE A 38 -21.23 2.66 1.42
C ILE A 38 -22.74 2.55 1.14
N GLN A 39 -23.58 2.67 2.17
CA GLN A 39 -25.03 2.55 2.02
C GLN A 39 -25.59 3.63 1.09
N ASP A 40 -25.14 4.88 1.24
CA ASP A 40 -25.53 5.98 0.37
C ASP A 40 -25.07 5.72 -1.08
N THR A 41 -23.83 5.28 -1.26
CA THR A 41 -23.26 4.98 -2.59
C THR A 41 -23.98 3.83 -3.29
N VAL A 42 -24.32 2.75 -2.57
CA VAL A 42 -25.05 1.60 -3.14
C VAL A 42 -26.46 2.01 -3.60
N GLN A 43 -27.10 2.96 -2.92
CA GLN A 43 -28.41 3.49 -3.34
C GLN A 43 -28.30 4.33 -4.62
N ASP A 44 -27.19 5.06 -4.79
CA ASP A 44 -26.94 5.91 -5.95
C ASP A 44 -26.42 5.13 -7.19
N MET A 45 -26.00 3.88 -7.02
CA MET A 45 -25.44 3.06 -8.10
C MET A 45 -26.52 2.36 -8.95
N ASP A 46 -26.67 2.81 -10.20
CA ASP A 46 -27.71 2.30 -11.12
C ASP A 46 -27.47 0.89 -11.70
N TYR A 47 -26.28 0.30 -11.50
CA TYR A 47 -25.91 -0.98 -12.10
C TYR A 47 -26.10 -2.18 -11.15
N GLY A 48 -26.78 -1.98 -10.02
CA GLY A 48 -27.28 -3.06 -9.14
C GLY A 48 -26.20 -3.84 -8.42
N LEU A 49 -25.05 -3.22 -8.14
CA LEU A 49 -24.01 -3.76 -7.27
C LEU A 49 -24.31 -3.35 -5.82
N ASP A 50 -24.33 -4.33 -4.91
CA ASP A 50 -24.41 -4.11 -3.47
C ASP A 50 -23.05 -4.42 -2.85
N CYS A 51 -22.63 -3.61 -1.89
CA CYS A 51 -21.40 -3.81 -1.12
C CYS A 51 -21.63 -3.50 0.35
N ARG A 52 -20.94 -4.25 1.23
CA ARG A 52 -21.07 -4.14 2.70
C ARG A 52 -19.76 -4.47 3.40
N ILE A 53 -19.56 -3.89 4.58
CA ILE A 53 -18.48 -4.32 5.46
C ILE A 53 -18.79 -5.74 5.95
N GLN A 54 -17.94 -6.70 5.58
CA GLN A 54 -18.07 -8.11 5.96
C GLN A 54 -17.29 -8.43 7.23
N SER A 55 -16.13 -7.79 7.43
CA SER A 55 -15.34 -7.95 8.65
C SER A 55 -14.40 -6.78 8.88
N SER A 56 -14.07 -6.52 10.14
CA SER A 56 -13.07 -5.53 10.55
C SER A 56 -12.16 -6.11 11.64
N GLU A 57 -10.86 -5.89 11.52
CA GLU A 57 -9.88 -6.35 12.49
C GLU A 57 -8.80 -5.28 12.75
N LEU A 58 -8.71 -4.79 13.97
CA LEU A 58 -7.61 -3.92 14.40
C LEU A 58 -6.39 -4.75 14.78
N LYS A 59 -5.23 -4.41 14.21
CA LYS A 59 -3.92 -4.98 14.53
C LYS A 59 -2.95 -3.90 14.99
N PRO A 60 -2.04 -4.20 15.93
CA PRO A 60 -2.00 -5.40 16.76
C PRO A 60 -3.17 -5.44 17.75
N ARG A 61 -3.71 -6.64 18.00
CA ARG A 61 -4.80 -6.84 18.97
C ARG A 61 -4.32 -6.54 20.38
N ASN A 62 -5.20 -6.00 21.23
CA ASN A 62 -5.03 -5.89 22.68
C ASN A 62 -3.85 -5.02 23.17
N LEU A 63 -3.39 -4.04 22.39
CA LEU A 63 -2.46 -3.03 22.89
C LEU A 63 -3.24 -1.76 23.29
N LEU A 64 -3.00 -1.25 24.50
CA LEU A 64 -3.57 0.01 24.98
C LEU A 64 -3.06 1.22 24.18
N ASN A 65 -1.83 1.14 23.65
CA ASN A 65 -1.19 2.19 22.86
C ASN A 65 -0.39 1.57 21.70
N PRO A 66 -1.05 1.09 20.63
CA PRO A 66 -0.35 0.56 19.48
C PRO A 66 0.42 1.67 18.75
N THR A 67 1.70 1.43 18.45
CA THR A 67 2.54 2.43 17.77
C THR A 67 2.13 2.65 16.33
N PHE A 68 1.73 1.59 15.62
CA PHE A 68 1.29 1.61 14.22
C PHE A 68 0.10 0.67 14.05
N PRO A 69 -1.09 1.08 14.52
CA PRO A 69 -2.26 0.25 14.35
C PRO A 69 -2.71 0.28 12.89
N VAL A 70 -3.21 -0.87 12.44
CA VAL A 70 -3.82 -1.04 11.12
C VAL A 70 -5.19 -1.66 11.33
N LEU A 71 -6.22 -1.04 10.77
CA LEU A 71 -7.56 -1.61 10.70
C LEU A 71 -7.71 -2.31 9.34
N ASN A 72 -7.69 -3.65 9.35
CA ASN A 72 -7.94 -4.47 8.18
C ASN A 72 -9.47 -4.65 8.01
N LEU A 73 -10.00 -4.29 6.84
CA LEU A 73 -11.40 -4.44 6.49
C LEU A 73 -11.57 -5.39 5.31
N LYS A 74 -12.70 -6.11 5.30
CA LYS A 74 -13.16 -6.83 4.12
C LYS A 74 -14.49 -6.25 3.68
N ILE A 75 -14.54 -5.76 2.46
CA ILE A 75 -15.77 -5.27 1.82
C ILE A 75 -16.27 -6.38 0.90
N GLY A 76 -17.35 -7.03 1.28
CA GLY A 76 -18.04 -7.98 0.41
C GLY A 76 -18.82 -7.23 -0.66
N TYR A 77 -18.91 -7.79 -1.87
CA TYR A 77 -19.76 -7.25 -2.92
C TYR A 77 -20.47 -8.36 -3.72
N ALA A 78 -21.67 -8.07 -4.19
CA ALA A 78 -22.45 -8.96 -5.05
C ALA A 78 -23.47 -8.16 -5.88
N TYR A 79 -23.80 -8.65 -7.08
CA TYR A 79 -24.88 -8.06 -7.84
C TYR A 79 -26.25 -8.51 -7.30
N ASN A 80 -27.21 -7.58 -7.25
CA ASN A 80 -28.58 -7.82 -6.78
C ASN A 80 -29.29 -8.94 -7.57
N HIS A 81 -28.96 -9.09 -8.86
CA HIS A 81 -29.55 -10.11 -9.71
C HIS A 81 -28.98 -11.52 -9.45
N ASP A 82 -27.80 -11.66 -8.82
CA ASP A 82 -27.29 -12.94 -8.34
C ASP A 82 -27.82 -13.21 -6.92
N THR A 83 -29.04 -13.74 -6.85
CA THR A 83 -29.74 -13.95 -5.57
C THR A 83 -28.96 -14.83 -4.58
N ARG A 84 -28.10 -15.75 -5.06
CA ARG A 84 -27.32 -16.63 -4.18
C ARG A 84 -26.15 -15.86 -3.56
N GLN A 85 -25.40 -15.12 -4.36
CA GLN A 85 -24.27 -14.34 -3.87
C GLN A 85 -24.75 -13.13 -3.06
N HIS A 86 -25.86 -12.51 -3.45
CA HIS A 86 -26.48 -11.42 -2.72
C HIS A 86 -26.96 -11.85 -1.32
N ARG A 87 -27.58 -13.04 -1.20
CA ARG A 87 -27.91 -13.61 0.11
C ARG A 87 -26.66 -13.82 0.98
N ARG A 88 -25.59 -14.35 0.40
CA ARG A 88 -24.32 -14.52 1.12
C ARG A 88 -23.70 -13.18 1.54
N LEU A 89 -23.85 -12.13 0.73
CA LEU A 89 -23.41 -10.77 1.09
C LEU A 89 -24.17 -10.27 2.32
N LEU A 90 -25.49 -10.44 2.35
CA LEU A 90 -26.33 -10.09 3.51
C LEU A 90 -25.97 -10.87 4.77
N GLU A 91 -25.47 -12.10 4.61
CA GLU A 91 -24.99 -12.96 5.71
C GLU A 91 -23.51 -12.70 6.10
N GLY A 92 -22.80 -11.81 5.38
CA GLY A 92 -21.36 -11.56 5.61
C GLY A 92 -20.45 -12.73 5.23
N GLN A 93 -20.83 -13.50 4.22
CA GLN A 93 -20.15 -14.75 3.81
C GLN A 93 -19.88 -14.81 2.30
N VAL A 94 -19.92 -13.68 1.59
CA VAL A 94 -19.67 -13.69 0.15
C VAL A 94 -18.18 -13.92 -0.11
N PRO A 95 -17.80 -14.74 -1.12
CA PRO A 95 -16.39 -14.97 -1.45
C PRO A 95 -15.75 -13.79 -2.21
N THR A 96 -16.55 -12.92 -2.81
CA THR A 96 -16.11 -11.72 -3.54
C THR A 96 -15.90 -10.58 -2.58
N VAL A 97 -14.63 -10.39 -2.17
CA VAL A 97 -14.22 -9.35 -1.23
C VAL A 97 -13.12 -8.47 -1.82
N VAL A 98 -13.13 -7.20 -1.43
CA VAL A 98 -12.00 -6.27 -1.53
C VAL A 98 -11.45 -6.07 -0.12
N GLU A 99 -10.13 -6.14 0.03
CA GLU A 99 -9.48 -5.91 1.32
C GLU A 99 -9.00 -4.46 1.39
N ILE A 100 -9.26 -3.81 2.53
CA ILE A 100 -8.87 -2.42 2.74
C ILE A 100 -8.08 -2.32 4.03
N ASP A 101 -6.90 -1.72 3.96
CA ASP A 101 -6.02 -1.51 5.11
C ASP A 101 -5.97 -0.02 5.45
N PHE A 102 -6.46 0.34 6.65
CA PHE A 102 -6.33 1.69 7.19
C PHE A 102 -5.18 1.74 8.19
N SER A 103 -4.06 2.31 7.77
CA SER A 103 -2.90 2.53 8.63
C SER A 103 -3.01 3.86 9.38
N PHE A 104 -2.91 3.83 10.70
CA PHE A 104 -2.90 5.05 11.52
C PHE A 104 -1.48 5.44 11.92
N ASN A 105 -1.34 6.66 12.46
CA ASN A 105 -0.07 7.23 12.92
C ASN A 105 0.97 7.34 11.79
N GLU A 106 0.54 7.53 10.55
CA GLU A 106 1.47 7.68 9.43
C GLU A 106 2.01 9.11 9.32
N THR A 107 3.29 9.19 8.97
CA THR A 107 4.02 10.46 8.86
C THR A 107 4.03 10.92 7.39
N THR A 108 2.85 11.03 6.78
CA THR A 108 2.73 11.43 5.37
C THR A 108 2.99 12.92 5.24
N LYS A 109 3.92 13.32 4.37
CA LYS A 109 4.31 14.73 4.18
C LYS A 109 3.37 15.46 3.25
N SER A 110 2.87 14.79 2.21
CA SER A 110 2.11 15.43 1.16
C SER A 110 1.14 14.48 0.47
N VAL A 111 -0.08 14.98 0.25
CA VAL A 111 -1.10 14.32 -0.56
C VAL A 111 -1.25 15.08 -1.87
N GLU A 112 -1.46 14.33 -2.94
CA GLU A 112 -1.73 14.86 -4.28
C GLU A 112 -3.16 14.50 -4.67
N GLU A 113 -3.87 15.45 -5.30
CA GLU A 113 -5.17 15.15 -5.91
C GLU A 113 -4.97 14.32 -7.18
N PHE A 114 -5.74 13.25 -7.29
CA PHE A 114 -5.80 12.39 -8.46
C PHE A 114 -7.22 12.37 -8.98
N GLN A 115 -7.42 12.85 -10.21
CA GLN A 115 -8.72 12.78 -10.86
C GLN A 115 -8.99 11.35 -11.30
N ILE A 116 -10.11 10.82 -10.85
CA ILE A 116 -10.67 9.57 -11.38
C ILE A 116 -11.78 9.91 -12.39
N ALA A 117 -12.29 8.88 -13.07
CA ALA A 117 -13.38 9.06 -14.02
C ALA A 117 -14.58 9.78 -13.39
N GLU A 118 -15.40 10.41 -14.25
CA GLU A 118 -16.65 11.08 -13.85
C GLU A 118 -16.47 12.29 -12.92
N GLY A 119 -15.31 12.95 -12.96
CA GLY A 119 -15.06 14.20 -12.25
C GLY A 119 -14.89 14.05 -10.72
N LYS A 120 -14.75 12.80 -10.23
CA LYS A 120 -14.41 12.53 -8.84
C LYS A 120 -12.90 12.66 -8.64
N THR A 121 -12.49 13.02 -7.43
CA THR A 121 -11.08 13.16 -7.04
C THR A 121 -10.76 12.24 -5.86
N LEU A 122 -9.58 11.65 -5.89
CA LEU A 122 -8.99 10.90 -4.80
C LEU A 122 -7.75 11.62 -4.29
N LEU A 123 -7.54 11.62 -2.98
CA LEU A 123 -6.25 12.01 -2.41
C LEU A 123 -5.34 10.80 -2.41
N ARG A 124 -4.14 10.95 -2.95
CA ARG A 124 -3.11 9.91 -2.96
C ARG A 124 -1.84 10.39 -2.31
N TYR A 125 -1.00 9.43 -1.95
CA TYR A 125 0.40 9.70 -1.65
C TYR A 125 1.08 10.46 -2.78
N SER A 126 1.90 11.45 -2.40
CA SER A 126 2.89 12.01 -3.31
C SER A 126 3.83 10.92 -3.85
N LEU A 127 4.44 11.17 -5.00
CA LEU A 127 5.45 10.26 -5.54
C LEU A 127 6.64 10.09 -4.55
N ILE A 128 6.99 11.17 -3.85
CA ILE A 128 8.05 11.20 -2.83
C ILE A 128 7.74 10.21 -1.71
N ASP A 129 6.56 10.34 -1.09
CA ASP A 129 6.16 9.52 0.06
C ASP A 129 5.96 8.05 -0.38
N LEU A 130 5.40 7.81 -1.56
CA LEU A 130 5.24 6.46 -2.10
C LEU A 130 6.59 5.73 -2.24
N VAL A 131 7.59 6.36 -2.86
CA VAL A 131 8.91 5.76 -3.07
C VAL A 131 9.63 5.59 -1.73
N ALA A 132 9.57 6.59 -0.85
CA ALA A 132 10.14 6.50 0.49
C ALA A 132 9.53 5.34 1.30
N GLU A 133 8.22 5.15 1.24
CA GLU A 133 7.53 4.07 1.94
C GLU A 133 7.98 2.69 1.44
N LYS A 134 8.11 2.52 0.13
CA LYS A 134 8.56 1.27 -0.50
C LYS A 134 9.98 0.90 -0.08
N PHE A 135 10.89 1.89 -0.07
CA PHE A 135 12.25 1.68 0.44
C PHE A 135 12.26 1.38 1.94
N ARG A 136 11.51 2.12 2.76
CA ARG A 136 11.39 1.84 4.20
C ARG A 136 10.92 0.40 4.41
N ALA A 137 9.91 -0.03 3.68
CA ALA A 137 9.35 -1.36 3.82
C ALA A 137 10.35 -2.46 3.49
N LEU A 138 11.13 -2.32 2.41
CA LEU A 138 12.25 -3.22 2.08
C LEU A 138 13.29 -3.25 3.22
N LEU A 139 13.68 -2.11 3.77
CA LEU A 139 14.70 -2.05 4.81
C LEU A 139 14.20 -2.57 6.16
N GLN A 140 12.92 -2.38 6.47
CA GLN A 140 12.31 -2.79 7.74
C GLN A 140 11.96 -4.29 7.78
N GLN A 141 12.00 -4.98 6.63
CA GLN A 141 11.50 -6.36 6.51
C GLN A 141 12.24 -7.35 7.42
N GLU A 142 13.52 -7.09 7.73
CA GLU A 142 14.32 -7.89 8.66
C GLU A 142 13.74 -7.81 10.08
N VAL A 143 13.56 -6.60 10.61
CA VAL A 143 13.06 -6.36 11.98
C VAL A 143 11.62 -6.86 12.14
N ARG A 144 10.81 -6.82 11.07
CA ARG A 144 9.40 -7.21 11.09
C ARG A 144 9.16 -8.67 10.68
N ASN A 145 10.22 -9.40 10.32
CA ASN A 145 10.14 -10.75 9.77
C ASN A 145 9.13 -10.87 8.61
N ARG A 146 9.24 -9.98 7.61
CA ARG A 146 8.38 -9.94 6.43
C ARG A 146 9.19 -10.20 5.16
N TYR A 147 8.47 -10.50 4.08
CA TYR A 147 8.99 -10.59 2.72
C TYR A 147 8.35 -9.49 1.89
N ARG A 148 9.14 -8.67 1.21
CA ARG A 148 8.67 -7.44 0.54
C ARG A 148 9.03 -7.42 -0.95
N ARG A 149 8.91 -8.58 -1.60
CA ARG A 149 9.16 -8.76 -3.05
C ARG A 149 8.38 -7.79 -3.95
N GLN A 150 7.14 -7.45 -3.59
CA GLN A 150 6.30 -6.51 -4.34
C GLN A 150 6.86 -5.09 -4.33
N ASP A 151 7.46 -4.66 -3.21
CA ASP A 151 8.06 -3.32 -3.13
C ASP A 151 9.28 -3.20 -4.05
N LEU A 152 10.05 -4.29 -4.26
CA LEU A 152 11.12 -4.33 -5.25
C LEU A 152 10.57 -4.15 -6.67
N TYR A 153 9.52 -4.90 -7.03
CA TYR A 153 8.87 -4.77 -8.34
C TYR A 153 8.36 -3.35 -8.57
N ASP A 154 7.63 -2.80 -7.61
CA ASP A 154 7.03 -1.47 -7.70
C ASP A 154 8.11 -0.38 -7.83
N LEU A 155 9.20 -0.46 -7.06
CA LEU A 155 10.33 0.47 -7.18
C LEU A 155 11.03 0.36 -8.53
N HIS A 156 11.29 -0.87 -8.99
CA HIS A 156 11.90 -1.10 -10.30
C HIS A 156 11.05 -0.50 -11.42
N LEU A 157 9.73 -0.70 -11.36
CA LEU A 157 8.77 -0.13 -12.32
C LEU A 157 8.87 1.41 -12.35
N LEU A 158 8.77 2.07 -11.19
CA LEU A 158 8.82 3.53 -11.10
C LEU A 158 10.17 4.08 -11.61
N ILE A 159 11.29 3.48 -11.20
CA ILE A 159 12.63 3.89 -11.61
C ILE A 159 12.83 3.75 -13.13
N ASN A 160 12.20 2.74 -13.75
CA ASN A 160 12.33 2.49 -15.17
C ASN A 160 11.37 3.35 -16.03
N GLN A 161 10.13 3.54 -15.58
CA GLN A 161 9.10 4.23 -16.36
C GLN A 161 9.17 5.75 -16.25
N ILE A 162 9.49 6.29 -15.07
CA ILE A 162 9.44 7.73 -14.79
C ILE A 162 10.75 8.30 -14.21
N PRO A 163 11.94 7.96 -14.76
CA PRO A 163 13.21 8.43 -14.22
C PRO A 163 13.33 9.96 -14.22
N GLU A 164 12.78 10.64 -15.24
CA GLU A 164 12.81 12.11 -15.35
C GLU A 164 11.98 12.80 -14.26
N GLN A 165 10.96 12.12 -13.71
CA GLN A 165 10.18 12.64 -12.58
C GLN A 165 10.87 12.34 -11.24
N LEU A 166 11.51 11.17 -11.11
CA LEU A 166 12.18 10.75 -9.86
C LEU A 166 13.53 11.42 -9.63
N ASN A 167 14.33 11.62 -10.67
CA ASN A 167 15.70 12.12 -10.54
C ASN A 167 15.77 13.51 -9.89
N PRO A 168 14.90 14.48 -10.21
CA PRO A 168 14.86 15.76 -9.52
C PRO A 168 14.48 15.65 -8.03
N LEU A 169 13.70 14.61 -7.67
CA LEU A 169 13.10 14.45 -6.34
C LEU A 169 13.96 13.66 -5.35
N ARG A 170 15.20 13.32 -5.69
CA ARG A 170 16.05 12.43 -4.88
C ARG A 170 16.32 12.97 -3.47
N SER A 171 16.47 14.28 -3.33
CA SER A 171 16.69 14.92 -2.03
C SER A 171 15.44 14.83 -1.16
N GLU A 172 14.26 15.11 -1.71
CA GLU A 172 13.00 14.99 -0.98
C GLU A 172 12.69 13.53 -0.64
N ILE A 173 12.93 12.59 -1.56
CA ILE A 173 12.78 11.14 -1.34
C ILE A 173 13.66 10.69 -0.18
N LEU A 174 14.94 11.08 -0.16
CA LEU A 174 15.84 10.70 0.93
C LEU A 174 15.37 11.29 2.27
N SER A 175 14.96 12.57 2.29
CA SER A 175 14.44 13.22 3.50
C SER A 175 13.16 12.54 4.01
N ALA A 176 12.22 12.21 3.13
CA ALA A 176 10.99 11.50 3.50
C ALA A 176 11.30 10.08 4.00
N LEU A 177 12.22 9.37 3.35
CA LEU A 177 12.66 8.04 3.77
C LEU A 177 13.30 8.08 5.16
N GLN A 178 14.24 9.01 5.41
CA GLN A 178 14.91 9.14 6.71
C GLN A 178 13.92 9.43 7.83
N GLU A 179 12.95 10.32 7.60
CA GLU A 179 11.91 10.65 8.58
C GLU A 179 10.99 9.46 8.85
N SER A 180 10.53 8.79 7.79
CA SER A 180 9.69 7.59 7.90
C SER A 180 10.41 6.45 8.61
N CYS A 181 11.70 6.23 8.34
CA CYS A 181 12.51 5.24 9.04
C CYS A 181 12.71 5.62 10.51
N LYS A 182 13.04 6.89 10.80
CA LYS A 182 13.21 7.39 12.17
C LYS A 182 11.95 7.23 13.00
N SER A 183 10.77 7.49 12.44
CA SER A 183 9.50 7.31 13.17
C SER A 183 9.24 5.84 13.55
N LYS A 184 9.78 4.89 12.78
CA LYS A 184 9.74 3.45 13.10
C LYS A 184 11.00 2.91 13.81
N GLU A 185 11.85 3.79 14.34
CA GLU A 185 13.11 3.45 15.03
C GLU A 185 14.08 2.62 14.15
N LEU A 186 14.08 2.89 12.85
CA LEU A 186 14.96 2.23 11.87
C LEU A 186 16.09 3.19 11.46
N GLU A 187 17.33 2.79 11.75
CA GLU A 187 18.52 3.49 11.26
C GLU A 187 18.88 3.01 9.85
N ILE A 188 19.15 3.96 8.95
CA ILE A 188 19.47 3.69 7.55
C ILE A 188 20.71 4.46 7.11
N SER A 189 21.40 3.92 6.11
CA SER A 189 22.58 4.49 5.48
C SER A 189 22.60 4.14 4.00
N GLN A 190 23.49 4.78 3.22
CA GLN A 190 23.71 4.45 1.80
C GLN A 190 23.94 2.96 1.53
N ASN A 191 24.45 2.22 2.53
CA ASN A 191 24.78 0.81 2.40
C ASN A 191 23.71 -0.14 2.97
N SER A 192 22.58 0.36 3.48
CA SER A 192 21.57 -0.50 4.13
C SER A 192 20.99 -1.57 3.20
N MET A 193 20.92 -1.33 1.89
CA MET A 193 20.50 -2.35 0.91
C MET A 193 21.57 -3.41 0.57
N ASN A 194 22.82 -3.24 1.02
CA ASN A 194 23.87 -4.24 0.82
C ASN A 194 23.72 -5.44 1.76
N GLY A 195 22.83 -5.36 2.75
CA GLY A 195 22.61 -6.43 3.72
C GLY A 195 22.13 -7.71 3.04
N GLU A 196 22.84 -8.81 3.23
CA GLU A 196 22.49 -10.12 2.67
C GLU A 196 21.09 -10.59 3.10
N VAL A 197 20.68 -10.24 4.32
CA VAL A 197 19.34 -10.55 4.85
C VAL A 197 18.25 -9.82 4.06
N ILE A 198 18.46 -8.54 3.74
CA ILE A 198 17.51 -7.75 2.94
C ILE A 198 17.38 -8.35 1.54
N ARG A 199 18.51 -8.65 0.89
CA ARG A 199 18.50 -9.28 -0.44
C ARG A 199 17.78 -10.63 -0.41
N THR A 200 18.15 -11.51 0.52
CA THR A 200 17.57 -12.86 0.65
C THR A 200 16.05 -12.79 0.90
N ARG A 201 15.58 -11.94 1.81
CA ARG A 201 14.14 -11.79 2.08
C ARG A 201 13.37 -11.16 0.93
N THR A 202 14.02 -10.29 0.15
CA THR A 202 13.39 -9.69 -1.05
C THR A 202 13.29 -10.72 -2.18
N HIS A 203 14.31 -11.59 -2.30
CA HIS A 203 14.34 -12.69 -3.27
C HIS A 203 13.31 -13.77 -2.97
N GLU A 204 13.01 -14.00 -1.68
CA GLU A 204 12.08 -15.04 -1.27
C GLU A 204 10.72 -14.88 -1.99
N ALA A 205 10.34 -15.94 -2.70
CA ALA A 205 9.13 -16.00 -3.52
C ALA A 205 9.01 -14.91 -4.61
N TYR A 206 10.10 -14.23 -5.00
CA TYR A 206 10.09 -13.21 -6.05
C TYR A 206 9.53 -13.76 -7.37
N GLU A 207 9.92 -14.97 -7.76
CA GLU A 207 9.43 -15.64 -8.96
C GLU A 207 7.90 -15.87 -8.94
N LEU A 208 7.29 -15.99 -7.75
CA LEU A 208 5.84 -16.16 -7.62
C LEU A 208 5.08 -14.89 -8.03
N LEU A 209 5.74 -13.72 -8.09
CA LEU A 209 5.13 -12.50 -8.62
C LEU A 209 4.73 -12.65 -10.08
N ALA A 210 5.29 -13.60 -10.84
CA ALA A 210 4.90 -13.82 -12.23
C ALA A 210 3.41 -14.14 -12.38
N ALA A 211 2.78 -14.73 -11.36
CA ALA A 211 1.33 -14.98 -11.33
C ALA A 211 0.51 -13.73 -10.96
N GLU A 212 1.15 -12.69 -10.43
CA GLU A 212 0.55 -11.43 -9.98
C GLU A 212 0.77 -10.30 -11.00
N VAL A 213 1.54 -10.50 -12.07
CA VAL A 213 1.83 -9.47 -13.09
C VAL A 213 1.51 -9.98 -14.49
N GLU A 214 1.47 -9.08 -15.47
CA GLU A 214 1.32 -9.46 -16.88
C GLU A 214 2.50 -10.32 -17.35
N GLU A 215 2.20 -11.34 -18.18
CA GLU A 215 3.19 -12.29 -18.66
C GLU A 215 4.36 -11.60 -19.36
N GLY A 216 5.60 -11.97 -18.99
CA GLY A 216 6.82 -11.39 -19.56
C GLY A 216 7.22 -10.01 -19.01
N THR A 217 6.48 -9.44 -18.06
CA THR A 217 6.82 -8.13 -17.45
C THR A 217 7.72 -8.23 -16.21
N LEU A 218 7.77 -9.40 -15.56
CA LEU A 218 8.64 -9.61 -14.41
C LEU A 218 10.11 -9.72 -14.85
N VAL A 219 10.91 -8.74 -14.45
CA VAL A 219 12.36 -8.72 -14.70
C VAL A 219 13.06 -9.73 -13.78
N GLU A 220 14.18 -10.28 -14.23
CA GLU A 220 15.02 -11.14 -13.41
C GLU A 220 15.45 -10.41 -12.10
N PHE A 221 15.47 -11.15 -10.99
CA PHE A 221 15.64 -10.58 -9.65
C PHE A 221 16.93 -9.77 -9.52
N ASP A 222 18.08 -10.30 -9.93
CA ASP A 222 19.36 -9.63 -9.77
C ASP A 222 19.43 -8.34 -10.56
N LEU A 223 18.88 -8.32 -11.78
CA LEU A 223 18.75 -7.11 -12.58
C LEU A 223 17.84 -6.06 -11.90
N ALA A 224 16.68 -6.49 -11.39
CA ALA A 224 15.75 -5.60 -10.70
C ALA A 224 16.36 -5.05 -9.40
N TYR A 225 16.97 -5.90 -8.59
CA TYR A 225 17.59 -5.56 -7.32
C TYR A 225 18.78 -4.60 -7.52
N GLU A 226 19.66 -4.88 -8.48
CA GLU A 226 20.79 -4.00 -8.78
C GLU A 226 20.32 -2.61 -9.21
N LYS A 227 19.29 -2.54 -10.06
CA LYS A 227 18.72 -1.25 -10.51
C LYS A 227 18.16 -0.43 -9.34
N VAL A 228 17.37 -1.07 -8.47
CA VAL A 228 16.76 -0.42 -7.30
C VAL A 228 17.83 -0.02 -6.28
N MET A 229 18.81 -0.89 -6.03
CA MET A 229 19.94 -0.60 -5.14
C MET A 229 20.82 0.54 -5.68
N SER A 230 21.06 0.59 -6.99
CA SER A 230 21.81 1.66 -7.64
C SER A 230 21.11 3.01 -7.48
N PHE A 231 19.79 3.06 -7.69
CA PHE A 231 19.00 4.26 -7.42
C PHE A 231 19.10 4.68 -5.95
N TYR A 232 18.92 3.76 -5.01
CA TYR A 232 19.04 4.01 -3.57
C TYR A 232 20.41 4.60 -3.19
N LYS A 233 21.49 4.02 -3.70
CA LYS A 233 22.86 4.51 -3.46
C LYS A 233 23.11 5.88 -4.09
N SER A 234 22.39 6.22 -5.15
CA SER A 234 22.48 7.51 -5.84
C SER A 234 21.73 8.65 -5.16
N LEU A 235 20.94 8.35 -4.11
CA LEU A 235 20.35 9.38 -3.25
C LEU A 235 21.46 10.21 -2.58
N PRO A 236 21.20 11.49 -2.23
CA PRO A 236 22.25 12.39 -1.74
C PRO A 236 22.51 12.20 -0.23
N TRP A 237 23.13 11.06 0.14
CA TRP A 237 23.33 10.65 1.54
C TRP A 237 24.22 11.58 2.39
N TYR A 238 25.06 12.41 1.77
CA TYR A 238 26.04 13.27 2.44
C TYR A 238 25.89 14.75 2.07
N SER A 239 24.72 15.17 1.58
CA SER A 239 24.43 16.56 1.23
C SER A 239 23.85 17.35 2.40
#